data_AF-A0A350JKY4-F1
#
_entry.id   AF-A0A350JKY4-F1
#
_cell.length_a   1.000
_cell.length_b   1.000
_cell.length_c   1.000
_cell.angle_alpha   90.00
_cell.angle_beta   90.00
_cell.angle_gamma   90.00
#
_symmetry.space_group_name_H-M   'P 1'
#
loop_
_entity.id
_entity.type
_entity.pdbx_description
1 polymer ?
#
loop_
_entity_poly.entity_id
_entity_poly.type
_entity_poly.pdbx_seq_one_letter_code
_entity_poly.pdbx_strand_id
1 'polypeptide(L)'
;MIVIAPALYNRYPLIYFDSGAYMEMAASLEPSFHRSIGYPFLMRITGFLTSNWPIIIIQGLAVSILLYRVLAHFVERNLKWVHFFTVVVLAFSTSMSWYAAQLMPDVFTLILALIFILIVLEKGSRKSLFVVYGVGLFIALTTHLSHIPIVILLLGSFGIAHVLKRFQLALNQWLTLILPLVVVIVFTMSYNAVWGHGFRLSMASNVFITANLGEMGLLKGYLDEQCAEKNYVLCEIKDQLPLETGGYLWAKGNPVDAHPDGWAGMNEDCAPIVHDFLTKPKYLIQFVFAATKSTLEQMFQIELGSGLEYSYVDGSPPSWPMHSHFSLELNEYL
;
A
#
# COMPACT_ATOMS: atom_id res chain seq x y z
N MET A 1 -20.22 9.95 6.13
CA MET A 1 -20.50 10.66 4.85
C MET A 1 -19.48 11.75 4.56
N ILE A 2 -19.19 12.69 5.47
CA ILE A 2 -18.17 13.75 5.22
C ILE A 2 -16.82 13.16 4.80
N VAL A 3 -16.40 12.05 5.42
CA VAL A 3 -15.15 11.36 5.07
C VAL A 3 -15.05 11.03 3.57
N ILE A 4 -16.16 10.67 2.92
CA ILE A 4 -16.22 10.31 1.50
C ILE A 4 -16.90 11.40 0.65
N ALA A 5 -16.93 12.65 1.14
CA ALA A 5 -17.57 13.76 0.45
C ALA A 5 -17.11 13.94 -1.01
N PRO A 6 -15.82 13.72 -1.38
CA PRO A 6 -15.39 13.81 -2.77
C PRO A 6 -16.15 12.86 -3.71
N ALA A 7 -16.39 11.60 -3.32
CA ALA A 7 -17.17 10.65 -4.13
C ALA A 7 -18.64 11.09 -4.27
N LEU A 8 -19.23 11.63 -3.19
CA LEU A 8 -20.61 12.13 -3.22
C LEU A 8 -20.76 13.36 -4.14
N TYR A 9 -19.77 14.25 -4.12
CA TYR A 9 -19.71 15.39 -5.03
C TYR A 9 -19.50 14.95 -6.48
N ASN A 10 -18.61 13.98 -6.68
CA ASN A 10 -18.32 13.39 -7.99
C ASN A 10 -19.47 12.52 -8.54
N ARG A 11 -20.46 12.18 -7.70
CA ARG A 11 -21.57 11.25 -8.00
C ARG A 11 -21.13 9.82 -8.34
N TYR A 12 -19.85 9.52 -8.16
CA TYR A 12 -19.26 8.19 -8.30
C TYR A 12 -17.97 8.10 -7.47
N PRO A 13 -17.57 6.91 -6.96
CA PRO A 13 -16.24 6.68 -6.40
C PRO A 13 -15.12 7.27 -7.28
N LEU A 14 -14.11 7.85 -6.65
CA LEU A 14 -12.97 8.36 -7.40
C LEU A 14 -12.16 7.18 -7.95
N ILE A 15 -11.78 7.25 -9.23
CA ILE A 15 -11.04 6.20 -9.90
C ILE A 15 -9.63 6.70 -10.21
N TYR A 16 -8.66 5.85 -9.93
CA TYR A 16 -7.24 6.05 -10.21
C TYR A 16 -6.79 5.11 -11.33
N PHE A 17 -5.65 5.39 -11.97
CA PHE A 17 -5.17 4.57 -13.08
C PHE A 17 -5.00 3.09 -12.68
N ASP A 18 -4.60 2.83 -11.43
CA ASP A 18 -4.44 1.49 -10.86
C ASP A 18 -5.75 0.81 -10.44
N SER A 19 -6.85 1.56 -10.28
CA SER A 19 -8.15 1.01 -9.85
C SER A 19 -8.63 -0.10 -10.78
N GLY A 20 -8.37 0.04 -12.08
CA GLY A 20 -8.74 -0.96 -13.09
C GLY A 20 -8.08 -2.31 -12.87
N ALA A 21 -6.83 -2.34 -12.40
CA ALA A 21 -6.17 -3.59 -12.08
C ALA A 21 -6.81 -4.28 -10.86
N TYR A 22 -7.22 -3.50 -9.85
CA TYR A 22 -7.94 -4.07 -8.71
C TYR A 22 -9.32 -4.61 -9.09
N MET A 23 -10.01 -3.97 -10.03
CA MET A 23 -11.27 -4.45 -10.61
C MET A 23 -11.10 -5.77 -11.36
N GLU A 24 -10.06 -5.85 -12.19
CA GLU A 24 -9.75 -7.08 -12.92
C GLU A 24 -9.41 -8.22 -11.96
N MET A 25 -8.56 -7.96 -10.97
CA MET A 25 -8.25 -8.94 -9.92
C MET A 25 -9.49 -9.33 -9.11
N ALA A 26 -10.47 -8.45 -8.95
CA ALA A 26 -11.71 -8.78 -8.24
C ALA A 26 -12.56 -9.77 -9.06
N ALA A 27 -12.52 -9.66 -10.40
CA ALA A 27 -13.19 -10.56 -11.32
C ALA A 27 -12.47 -11.92 -11.43
N SER A 28 -11.17 -11.93 -11.71
CA SER A 28 -10.38 -13.15 -11.97
C SER A 28 -9.92 -13.87 -10.69
N LEU A 29 -9.72 -13.11 -9.59
CA LEU A 29 -9.02 -13.53 -8.37
C LEU A 29 -7.56 -13.96 -8.61
N GLU A 30 -7.01 -13.68 -9.77
CA GLU A 30 -5.62 -13.98 -10.08
C GLU A 30 -4.68 -13.00 -9.34
N PRO A 31 -3.61 -13.47 -8.70
CA PRO A 31 -2.61 -12.58 -8.12
C PRO A 31 -1.97 -11.71 -9.19
N SER A 32 -1.78 -10.43 -8.87
CA SER A 32 -0.97 -9.53 -9.69
C SER A 32 0.50 -9.60 -9.25
N PHE A 33 1.42 -9.37 -10.18
CA PHE A 33 2.86 -9.44 -9.92
C PHE A 33 3.33 -8.50 -8.79
N HIS A 34 2.67 -7.36 -8.59
CA HIS A 34 3.01 -6.36 -7.58
C HIS A 34 1.89 -5.97 -6.62
N ARG A 35 0.63 -6.40 -6.84
CA ARG A 35 -0.52 -5.99 -6.01
C ARG A 35 -1.01 -7.11 -5.09
N SER A 36 -1.47 -6.71 -3.90
CA SER A 36 -2.04 -7.64 -2.92
C SER A 36 -3.51 -7.96 -3.23
N ILE A 37 -3.94 -9.19 -2.94
CA ILE A 37 -5.30 -9.67 -3.28
C ILE A 37 -6.40 -9.16 -2.34
N GLY A 38 -6.07 -8.65 -1.15
CA GLY A 38 -7.07 -8.32 -0.13
C GLY A 38 -8.07 -7.24 -0.58
N TYR A 39 -7.61 -6.19 -1.25
CA TYR A 39 -8.49 -5.12 -1.71
C TYR A 39 -9.46 -5.57 -2.82
N PRO A 40 -9.00 -6.29 -3.88
CA PRO A 40 -9.89 -6.96 -4.83
C PRO A 40 -10.92 -7.89 -4.19
N PHE A 41 -10.51 -8.67 -3.19
CA PHE A 41 -11.41 -9.57 -2.47
C PHE A 41 -12.52 -8.81 -1.73
N LEU A 42 -12.17 -7.71 -1.06
CA LEU A 42 -13.14 -6.83 -0.42
C LEU A 42 -14.11 -6.24 -1.46
N MET A 43 -13.59 -5.74 -2.59
CA MET A 43 -14.40 -5.18 -3.67
C MET A 43 -15.43 -6.20 -4.16
N ARG A 44 -14.99 -7.45 -4.43
CA ARG A 44 -15.87 -8.53 -4.87
C ARG A 44 -16.94 -8.88 -3.83
N ILE A 45 -16.58 -8.98 -2.55
CA ILE A 45 -17.53 -9.40 -1.50
C ILE A 45 -18.54 -8.31 -1.16
N THR A 46 -18.13 -7.04 -1.15
CA THR A 46 -19.02 -5.94 -0.75
C THR A 46 -19.90 -5.47 -1.90
N GLY A 47 -19.34 -5.49 -3.11
CA GLY A 47 -19.96 -4.93 -4.30
C GLY A 47 -20.50 -5.96 -5.28
N PHE A 48 -20.17 -7.25 -5.12
CA PHE A 48 -20.52 -8.34 -6.05
C PHE A 48 -20.19 -8.06 -7.53
N LEU A 49 -19.17 -7.21 -7.78
CA LEU A 49 -18.85 -6.65 -9.11
C LEU A 49 -20.00 -5.85 -9.76
N THR A 50 -21.09 -5.59 -9.03
CA THR A 50 -22.20 -4.78 -9.52
C THR A 50 -22.07 -3.33 -9.12
N SER A 51 -21.54 -3.06 -7.93
CA SER A 51 -21.41 -1.71 -7.40
C SER A 51 -20.10 -1.46 -6.66
N ASN A 52 -19.46 -0.32 -6.95
CA ASN A 52 -18.27 0.13 -6.24
C ASN A 52 -18.60 0.98 -4.99
N TRP A 53 -19.84 1.39 -4.79
CA TRP A 53 -20.24 2.19 -3.62
C TRP A 53 -20.04 1.49 -2.26
N PRO A 54 -20.38 0.20 -2.09
CA PRO A 54 -20.30 -0.45 -0.78
C PRO A 54 -18.90 -0.41 -0.16
N ILE A 55 -17.85 -0.64 -0.95
CA ILE A 55 -16.48 -0.62 -0.42
C ILE A 55 -16.07 0.79 0.03
N ILE A 56 -16.44 1.84 -0.72
CA ILE A 56 -16.16 3.23 -0.36
C ILE A 56 -16.90 3.63 0.92
N ILE A 57 -18.17 3.23 1.06
CA ILE A 57 -18.95 3.47 2.27
C ILE A 57 -18.28 2.78 3.47
N ILE A 58 -17.83 1.54 3.32
CA ILE A 58 -17.14 0.79 4.37
C ILE A 58 -15.82 1.47 4.78
N GLN A 59 -15.01 1.91 3.82
CA GLN A 59 -13.77 2.66 4.08
C GLN A 59 -14.05 3.93 4.90
N GLY A 60 -15.02 4.74 4.45
CA GLY A 60 -15.41 5.97 5.14
C GLY A 60 -15.96 5.74 6.55
N LEU A 61 -16.77 4.69 6.73
CA LEU A 61 -17.27 4.30 8.05
C LEU A 61 -16.15 3.81 8.96
N ALA A 62 -15.23 2.98 8.45
CA ALA A 62 -14.10 2.48 9.23
C ALA A 62 -13.24 3.63 9.76
N VAL A 63 -12.83 4.57 8.89
CA VAL A 63 -12.06 5.76 9.30
C VAL A 63 -12.83 6.56 10.36
N SER A 64 -14.10 6.86 10.11
CA SER A 64 -14.93 7.64 11.03
C SER A 64 -15.08 6.98 12.40
N ILE A 65 -15.35 5.66 12.45
CA ILE A 65 -15.54 4.90 13.70
C ILE A 65 -14.23 4.80 14.47
N LEU A 66 -13.14 4.46 13.80
CA LEU A 66 -11.83 4.32 14.45
C LEU A 66 -11.33 5.66 14.98
N LEU A 67 -11.50 6.75 14.22
CA LEU A 67 -11.17 8.09 14.68
C LEU A 67 -12.00 8.50 15.90
N TYR A 68 -13.31 8.22 15.89
CA TYR A 68 -14.18 8.46 17.05
C TYR A 68 -13.66 7.72 18.30
N ARG A 69 -13.26 6.46 18.15
CA ARG A 69 -12.70 5.64 19.23
C ARG A 69 -11.37 6.17 19.74
N VAL A 70 -10.48 6.63 18.85
CA VAL A 70 -9.21 7.25 19.27
C VAL A 70 -9.49 8.51 20.07
N LEU A 71 -10.36 9.40 19.58
CA LEU A 71 -10.72 10.63 20.28
C LEU A 71 -11.37 10.38 21.65
N ALA A 72 -12.13 9.29 21.79
CA ALA A 72 -12.75 8.90 23.06
C ALA A 72 -11.74 8.65 24.20
N HIS A 73 -10.46 8.41 23.88
CA HIS A 73 -9.40 8.26 24.88
C HIS A 73 -8.88 9.58 25.43
N PHE A 74 -9.12 10.69 24.72
CA PHE A 74 -8.59 12.01 25.06
C PHE A 74 -9.68 13.03 25.39
N VAL A 75 -10.95 12.71 25.11
CA VAL A 75 -12.07 13.64 25.19
C VAL A 75 -13.23 13.01 25.95
N GLU A 76 -13.52 13.51 27.15
CA GLU A 76 -14.60 13.00 28.01
C GLU A 76 -15.96 13.63 27.72
N ARG A 77 -15.99 14.93 27.39
CA ARG A 77 -17.23 15.71 27.16
C ARG A 77 -17.32 16.18 25.72
N ASN A 78 -18.54 16.25 25.18
CA ASN A 78 -18.82 16.72 23.82
C ASN A 78 -18.09 15.94 22.70
N LEU A 79 -17.72 14.67 22.96
CA LEU A 79 -16.98 13.83 22.02
C LEU A 79 -17.59 13.80 20.60
N LYS A 80 -18.91 13.79 20.47
CA LYS A 80 -19.60 13.83 19.16
C LYS A 80 -19.28 15.11 18.37
N TRP A 81 -19.26 16.26 19.04
CA TRP A 81 -18.93 17.54 18.42
C TRP A 81 -17.45 17.62 18.09
N VAL A 82 -16.58 17.19 19.01
CA VAL A 82 -15.14 17.15 18.76
C VAL A 82 -14.84 16.23 17.57
N HIS A 83 -15.42 15.04 17.52
CA HIS A 83 -15.30 14.13 16.39
C HIS A 83 -15.80 14.76 15.07
N PHE A 84 -16.97 15.39 15.08
CA PHE A 84 -17.50 16.09 13.92
C PHE A 84 -16.53 17.17 13.41
N PHE A 85 -16.07 18.06 14.29
CA PHE A 85 -15.13 19.13 13.92
C PHE A 85 -13.78 18.57 13.46
N THR A 86 -13.26 17.52 14.11
CA THR A 86 -12.04 16.85 13.66
C THR A 86 -12.19 16.28 12.26
N VAL A 87 -13.31 15.58 11.97
CA VAL A 87 -13.57 15.04 10.63
C VAL A 87 -13.66 16.16 9.60
N VAL A 88 -14.33 17.27 9.91
CA VAL A 88 -14.43 18.43 9.02
C VAL A 88 -13.04 19.02 8.77
N VAL A 89 -12.28 19.33 9.83
CA VAL A 89 -10.94 19.90 9.69
C VAL A 89 -10.04 18.98 8.86
N LEU A 90 -9.97 17.68 9.18
CA LEU A 90 -9.16 16.73 8.42
C LEU A 90 -9.62 16.59 6.96
N ALA A 91 -10.93 16.62 6.69
CA ALA A 91 -11.44 16.54 5.33
C ALA A 91 -11.02 17.74 4.46
N PHE A 92 -10.91 18.94 5.04
CA PHE A 92 -10.54 20.16 4.31
C PHE A 92 -9.05 20.51 4.38
N SER A 93 -8.32 20.05 5.39
CA SER A 93 -6.90 20.40 5.60
C SER A 93 -5.93 19.28 5.23
N THR A 94 -6.43 18.10 4.82
CA THR A 94 -5.61 16.95 4.45
C THR A 94 -6.20 16.20 3.25
N SER A 95 -5.45 15.23 2.72
CA SER A 95 -5.89 14.32 1.65
C SER A 95 -6.76 13.16 2.13
N MET A 96 -7.09 13.08 3.44
CA MET A 96 -7.85 11.96 4.02
C MET A 96 -9.12 11.63 3.24
N SER A 97 -9.92 12.64 2.90
CA SER A 97 -11.19 12.43 2.21
C SER A 97 -11.05 12.05 0.75
N TRP A 98 -9.96 12.44 0.10
CA TRP A 98 -9.66 12.03 -1.27
C TRP A 98 -9.32 10.54 -1.31
N TYR A 99 -8.39 10.08 -0.46
CA TYR A 99 -8.04 8.66 -0.38
C TYR A 99 -9.19 7.78 0.07
N ALA A 100 -10.02 8.23 1.02
CA ALA A 100 -11.17 7.46 1.47
C ALA A 100 -12.30 7.36 0.43
N ALA A 101 -12.29 8.24 -0.58
CA ALA A 101 -13.25 8.26 -1.68
C ALA A 101 -12.73 7.53 -2.93
N GLN A 102 -11.45 7.15 -2.96
CA GLN A 102 -10.82 6.47 -4.09
C GLN A 102 -11.02 4.97 -4.02
N LEU A 103 -11.20 4.35 -5.19
CA LEU A 103 -11.23 2.90 -5.34
C LEU A 103 -9.80 2.33 -5.30
N MET A 104 -9.12 2.55 -4.18
CA MET A 104 -7.72 2.21 -3.93
C MET A 104 -7.53 1.77 -2.47
N PRO A 105 -6.51 0.94 -2.17
CA PRO A 105 -6.26 0.47 -0.81
C PRO A 105 -5.60 1.51 0.10
N ASP A 106 -5.18 2.67 -0.40
CA ASP A 106 -4.33 3.66 0.29
C ASP A 106 -4.89 4.10 1.65
N VAL A 107 -6.20 4.32 1.75
CA VAL A 107 -6.88 4.69 3.01
C VAL A 107 -6.71 3.62 4.10
N PHE A 108 -6.46 2.36 3.73
CA PHE A 108 -6.20 1.30 4.69
C PHE A 108 -4.89 1.50 5.45
N THR A 109 -3.96 2.31 4.96
CA THR A 109 -2.78 2.75 5.74
C THR A 109 -3.21 3.52 6.99
N LEU A 110 -4.15 4.47 6.83
CA LEU A 110 -4.71 5.22 7.95
C LEU A 110 -5.53 4.32 8.88
N ILE A 111 -6.37 3.44 8.32
CA ILE A 111 -7.17 2.47 9.09
C ILE A 111 -6.24 1.58 9.94
N LEU A 112 -5.16 1.06 9.35
CA LEU A 112 -4.14 0.26 10.01
C LEU A 112 -3.48 1.03 11.15
N ALA A 113 -3.06 2.27 10.90
CA ALA A 113 -2.45 3.13 11.92
C ALA A 113 -3.41 3.39 13.09
N LEU A 114 -4.69 3.71 12.81
CA LEU A 114 -5.71 3.91 13.85
C LEU A 114 -5.97 2.64 14.66
N ILE A 115 -6.06 1.47 14.01
CA ILE A 115 -6.20 0.18 14.70
C ILE A 115 -4.99 -0.10 15.58
N PHE A 116 -3.77 0.12 15.07
CA PHE A 116 -2.54 -0.06 15.84
C PHE A 116 -2.55 0.83 17.10
N ILE A 117 -2.87 2.12 16.94
CA ILE A 117 -2.98 3.08 18.06
C ILE A 117 -4.04 2.60 19.07
N LEU A 118 -5.21 2.15 18.63
CA LEU A 118 -6.25 1.65 19.53
C LEU A 118 -5.81 0.42 20.31
N ILE A 119 -5.16 -0.55 19.65
CA ILE A 119 -4.62 -1.74 20.33
C ILE A 119 -3.62 -1.33 21.42
N VAL A 120 -2.80 -0.30 21.17
CA VAL A 120 -1.81 0.22 22.10
C VAL A 120 -2.46 0.97 23.29
N LEU A 121 -3.46 1.81 23.02
CA LEU A 121 -4.12 2.66 24.02
C LEU A 121 -5.10 1.89 24.92
N GLU A 122 -5.84 0.92 24.36
CA GLU A 122 -6.94 0.26 25.06
C GLU A 122 -6.46 -0.83 26.03
N LYS A 123 -6.09 -0.44 27.25
CA LYS A 123 -5.70 -1.38 28.31
C LYS A 123 -6.92 -1.94 29.04
N GLY A 124 -7.00 -3.25 29.18
CA GLY A 124 -8.07 -3.91 29.95
C GLY A 124 -9.45 -3.97 29.25
N SER A 125 -9.52 -3.62 27.96
CA SER A 125 -10.74 -3.75 27.15
C SER A 125 -11.23 -5.20 27.04
N ARG A 126 -12.50 -5.37 26.66
CA ARG A 126 -13.12 -6.69 26.43
C ARG A 126 -12.33 -7.48 25.38
N LYS A 127 -12.09 -8.77 25.61
CA LYS A 127 -11.38 -9.66 24.66
C LYS A 127 -12.00 -9.65 23.26
N SER A 128 -13.33 -9.55 23.15
CA SER A 128 -14.02 -9.48 21.86
C SER A 128 -13.61 -8.26 21.03
N LEU A 129 -13.25 -7.15 21.66
CA LEU A 129 -12.81 -5.95 20.96
C LEU A 129 -11.42 -6.11 20.35
N PHE A 130 -10.51 -6.78 21.05
CA PHE A 130 -9.21 -7.18 20.50
C PHE A 130 -9.33 -8.14 19.33
N VAL A 131 -10.35 -9.01 19.31
CA VAL A 131 -10.64 -9.84 18.13
C VAL A 131 -11.07 -8.96 16.95
N VAL A 132 -11.94 -7.98 17.17
CA VAL A 132 -12.36 -7.02 16.12
C VAL A 132 -11.15 -6.26 15.57
N TYR A 133 -10.26 -5.77 16.44
CA TYR A 133 -9.02 -5.11 16.01
C TYR A 133 -8.08 -6.05 15.26
N GLY A 134 -7.94 -7.29 15.71
CA GLY A 134 -7.11 -8.29 15.02
C GLY A 134 -7.64 -8.61 13.62
N VAL A 135 -8.96 -8.76 13.47
CA VAL A 135 -9.61 -8.96 12.17
C VAL A 135 -9.47 -7.73 11.27
N GLY A 136 -9.70 -6.53 11.81
CA GLY A 136 -9.52 -5.29 11.06
C GLY A 136 -8.07 -5.08 10.61
N LEU A 137 -7.10 -5.42 11.47
CA LEU A 137 -5.67 -5.37 11.15
C LEU A 137 -5.30 -6.39 10.07
N PHE A 138 -5.82 -7.62 10.17
CA PHE A 138 -5.66 -8.64 9.12
C PHE A 138 -6.17 -8.14 7.77
N ILE A 139 -7.39 -7.59 7.73
CA ILE A 139 -7.98 -7.05 6.50
C ILE A 139 -7.11 -5.92 5.96
N ALA A 140 -6.71 -4.95 6.78
CA ALA A 140 -5.87 -3.85 6.32
C ALA A 140 -4.51 -4.36 5.80
N LEU A 141 -3.87 -5.30 6.49
CA LEU A 141 -2.60 -5.88 6.06
C LEU A 141 -2.69 -6.62 4.72
N THR A 142 -3.84 -7.22 4.37
CA THR A 142 -4.00 -7.89 3.08
C THR A 142 -4.28 -6.92 1.92
N THR A 143 -4.65 -5.66 2.16
CA THR A 143 -4.99 -4.74 1.06
C THR A 143 -3.78 -4.19 0.31
N HIS A 144 -2.63 -4.07 0.96
CA HIS A 144 -1.42 -3.50 0.36
C HIS A 144 -0.14 -4.10 0.96
N LEU A 145 0.83 -4.47 0.12
CA LEU A 145 2.05 -5.17 0.57
C LEU A 145 2.94 -4.30 1.47
N SER A 146 2.95 -2.97 1.30
CA SER A 146 3.72 -2.05 2.15
C SER A 146 3.26 -2.03 3.61
N HIS A 147 2.05 -2.49 3.91
CA HIS A 147 1.55 -2.55 5.28
C HIS A 147 2.34 -3.54 6.15
N ILE A 148 2.90 -4.60 5.55
CA ILE A 148 3.73 -5.58 6.25
C ILE A 148 4.99 -4.93 6.85
N PRO A 149 5.90 -4.31 6.06
CA PRO A 149 7.07 -3.66 6.62
C PRO A 149 6.71 -2.49 7.56
N ILE A 150 5.64 -1.75 7.31
CA ILE A 150 5.16 -0.70 8.23
C ILE A 150 4.85 -1.29 9.61
N VAL A 151 4.07 -2.37 9.68
CA VAL A 151 3.74 -3.00 10.97
C VAL A 151 4.97 -3.64 11.62
N ILE A 152 5.88 -4.24 10.86
CA ILE A 152 7.15 -4.77 11.40
C ILE A 152 7.97 -3.65 12.07
N LEU A 153 8.10 -2.49 11.42
CA LEU A 153 8.81 -1.34 11.98
C LEU A 153 8.14 -0.78 13.23
N LEU A 154 6.81 -0.69 13.24
CA LEU A 154 6.05 -0.29 14.43
C LEU A 154 6.23 -1.29 15.57
N LEU A 155 6.12 -2.59 15.29
CA LEU A 155 6.34 -3.65 16.29
C LEU A 155 7.76 -3.61 16.86
N GLY A 156 8.78 -3.43 16.01
CA GLY A 156 10.16 -3.29 16.43
C GLY A 156 10.37 -2.07 17.34
N SER A 157 9.82 -0.92 16.95
CA SER A 157 9.89 0.33 17.73
C SER A 157 9.24 0.19 19.10
N PHE A 158 8.02 -0.37 19.16
CA PHE A 158 7.32 -0.63 20.42
C PHE A 158 7.96 -1.75 21.23
N GLY A 159 8.57 -2.75 20.59
CA GLY A 159 9.33 -3.82 21.24
C GLY A 159 10.57 -3.28 21.94
N ILE A 160 11.32 -2.38 21.30
CA ILE A 160 12.44 -1.67 21.92
C ILE A 160 11.94 -0.83 23.10
N ALA A 161 10.89 -0.03 22.92
CA ALA A 161 10.31 0.76 24.02
C ALA A 161 9.81 -0.11 25.19
N HIS A 162 9.33 -1.32 24.90
CA HIS A 162 8.91 -2.31 25.88
C HIS A 162 10.07 -2.88 26.69
N VAL A 163 11.14 -3.31 26.02
CA VAL A 163 12.36 -3.80 26.67
C VAL A 163 13.02 -2.70 27.52
N LEU A 164 13.03 -1.46 27.02
CA LEU A 164 13.54 -0.29 27.76
C LEU A 164 12.61 0.17 28.90
N LYS A 165 11.52 -0.56 29.18
CA LYS A 165 10.51 -0.23 30.20
C LYS A 165 9.90 1.16 30.06
N ARG A 166 9.99 1.78 28.88
CA ARG A 166 9.37 3.08 28.56
C ARG A 166 7.88 2.93 28.28
N PHE A 167 7.47 1.79 27.73
CA PHE A 167 6.08 1.53 27.39
C PHE A 167 5.72 0.05 27.56
N GLN A 168 4.68 -0.28 28.33
CA GLN A 168 4.30 -1.68 28.60
C GLN A 168 3.01 -2.06 27.87
N LEU A 169 3.10 -3.12 27.05
CA LEU A 169 1.99 -3.76 26.37
C LEU A 169 1.69 -5.09 27.05
N ALA A 170 0.41 -5.39 27.24
CA ALA A 170 -0.06 -6.67 27.73
C ALA A 170 0.01 -7.76 26.65
N LEU A 171 0.01 -9.03 27.07
CA LEU A 171 0.12 -10.17 26.16
C LEU A 171 -0.97 -10.19 25.08
N ASN A 172 -2.21 -9.84 25.42
CA ASN A 172 -3.30 -9.76 24.44
C ASN A 172 -3.04 -8.69 23.37
N GLN A 173 -2.46 -7.54 23.74
CA GLN A 173 -2.10 -6.49 22.78
C GLN A 173 -1.02 -7.01 21.82
N TRP A 174 0.02 -7.67 22.34
CA TRP A 174 1.05 -8.32 21.52
C TRP A 174 0.47 -9.37 20.58
N LEU A 175 -0.40 -10.26 21.08
CA LEU A 175 -1.04 -11.29 20.26
C LEU A 175 -1.91 -10.68 19.16
N THR A 176 -2.68 -9.63 19.46
CA THR A 176 -3.52 -8.95 18.47
C THR A 176 -2.69 -8.24 17.40
N LEU A 177 -1.47 -7.81 17.69
CA LEU A 177 -0.57 -7.20 16.69
C LEU A 177 0.18 -8.24 15.86
N ILE A 178 0.71 -9.29 16.51
CA ILE A 178 1.60 -10.27 15.87
C ILE A 178 0.81 -11.31 15.07
N LEU A 179 -0.31 -11.82 15.60
CA LEU A 179 -1.03 -12.91 14.96
C LEU A 179 -1.56 -12.54 13.56
N PRO A 180 -2.25 -11.39 13.36
CA PRO A 180 -2.66 -10.97 12.02
C PRO A 180 -1.49 -10.82 11.05
N LEU A 181 -0.35 -10.28 11.50
CA LEU A 181 0.84 -10.11 10.67
C LEU A 181 1.37 -11.45 10.17
N VAL A 182 1.56 -12.42 11.06
CA VAL A 182 2.03 -13.76 10.71
C VAL A 182 1.04 -14.44 9.76
N VAL A 183 -0.26 -14.35 10.06
CA VAL A 183 -1.31 -14.96 9.23
C VAL A 183 -1.34 -14.32 7.83
N VAL A 184 -1.19 -13.00 7.69
CA VAL A 184 -1.15 -12.34 6.37
C VAL A 184 0.07 -12.75 5.57
N ILE A 185 1.26 -12.83 6.19
CA ILE A 185 2.48 -13.26 5.49
C ILE A 185 2.28 -14.67 4.93
N VAL A 186 1.85 -15.61 5.78
CA VAL A 186 1.60 -17.00 5.36
C VAL A 186 0.49 -17.07 4.32
N PHE A 187 -0.61 -16.34 4.51
CA PHE A 187 -1.72 -16.29 3.56
C PHE A 187 -1.26 -15.80 2.19
N THR A 188 -0.55 -14.68 2.13
CA THR A 188 -0.10 -14.07 0.86
C THR A 188 0.87 -14.99 0.12
N MET A 189 1.85 -15.55 0.83
CA MET A 189 2.82 -16.48 0.23
C MET A 189 2.15 -17.77 -0.23
N SER A 190 1.18 -18.30 0.53
CA SER A 190 0.42 -19.49 0.14
C SER A 190 -0.48 -19.21 -1.05
N TYR A 191 -1.12 -18.04 -1.09
CA TYR A 191 -1.96 -17.62 -2.20
C TYR A 191 -1.17 -17.57 -3.50
N ASN A 192 0.00 -16.91 -3.48
CA ASN A 192 0.90 -16.87 -4.63
C ASN A 192 1.38 -18.28 -5.04
N ALA A 193 1.64 -19.17 -4.07
CA ALA A 193 2.06 -20.54 -4.35
C ALA A 193 0.98 -21.38 -5.04
N VAL A 194 -0.29 -21.25 -4.62
CA VAL A 194 -1.43 -21.96 -5.23
C VAL A 194 -1.60 -21.59 -6.70
N TRP A 195 -1.27 -20.35 -7.07
CA TRP A 195 -1.29 -19.86 -8.44
C TRP A 195 0.01 -20.14 -9.23
N GLY A 196 0.91 -20.97 -8.70
CA GLY A 196 2.13 -21.36 -9.39
C GLY A 196 3.25 -20.31 -9.37
N HIS A 197 3.04 -19.18 -8.70
CA HIS A 197 4.08 -18.16 -8.52
C HIS A 197 5.05 -18.52 -7.39
N GLY A 198 4.84 -19.60 -6.65
CA GLY A 198 5.72 -20.03 -5.56
C GLY A 198 5.52 -19.29 -4.24
N PHE A 199 6.18 -19.77 -3.18
CA PHE A 199 5.99 -19.28 -1.81
C PHE A 199 6.77 -17.99 -1.56
N ARG A 200 6.25 -16.87 -2.07
CA ARG A 200 6.87 -15.53 -1.99
C ARG A 200 5.82 -14.44 -1.76
N LEU A 201 6.21 -13.31 -1.17
CA LEU A 201 5.30 -12.18 -0.90
C LEU A 201 4.95 -11.38 -2.16
N SER A 202 5.91 -11.19 -3.06
CA SER A 202 5.75 -10.44 -4.31
C SER A 202 6.63 -11.05 -5.39
N MET A 203 6.21 -10.88 -6.64
CA MET A 203 6.95 -11.35 -7.81
C MET A 203 7.92 -10.30 -8.37
N ALA A 204 7.82 -9.04 -7.91
CA ALA A 204 8.55 -7.91 -8.50
C ALA A 204 9.39 -7.10 -7.49
N SER A 205 9.50 -7.53 -6.23
CA SER A 205 10.20 -6.76 -5.17
C SER A 205 11.58 -6.24 -5.57
N ASN A 206 12.40 -7.07 -6.23
CA ASN A 206 13.78 -6.68 -6.54
C ASN A 206 13.83 -5.60 -7.62
N VAL A 207 12.93 -5.66 -8.61
CA VAL A 207 12.84 -4.63 -9.66
C VAL A 207 12.42 -3.30 -9.05
N PHE A 208 11.40 -3.29 -8.19
CA PHE A 208 10.93 -2.07 -7.52
C PHE A 208 12.02 -1.46 -6.62
N ILE A 209 12.74 -2.28 -5.85
CA ILE A 209 13.85 -1.79 -5.02
C ILE A 209 14.97 -1.24 -5.91
N THR A 210 15.30 -1.92 -7.00
CA THR A 210 16.36 -1.48 -7.92
C THR A 210 16.00 -0.18 -8.65
N ALA A 211 14.74 -0.04 -9.09
CA ALA A 211 14.25 1.21 -9.66
C ALA A 211 14.35 2.37 -8.66
N ASN A 212 14.00 2.13 -7.39
CA ASN A 212 14.14 3.12 -6.32
C ASN A 212 15.63 3.45 -6.04
N LEU A 213 16.53 2.46 -6.07
CA LEU A 213 17.98 2.71 -6.01
C LEU A 213 18.46 3.59 -7.17
N GLY A 214 17.83 3.49 -8.34
CA GLY A 214 18.03 4.36 -9.49
C GLY A 214 17.64 5.80 -9.20
N GLU A 215 16.41 6.00 -8.73
CA GLU A 215 15.87 7.32 -8.36
C GLU A 215 16.66 7.99 -7.22
N MET A 216 17.10 7.20 -6.24
CA MET A 216 18.00 7.66 -5.16
C MET A 216 19.41 8.03 -5.66
N GLY A 217 19.74 7.77 -6.93
CA GLY A 217 21.04 8.04 -7.53
C GLY A 217 22.15 7.06 -7.12
N LEU A 218 21.82 5.92 -6.52
CA LEU A 218 22.79 4.93 -6.04
C LEU A 218 23.14 3.87 -7.10
N LEU A 219 22.20 3.55 -7.98
CA LEU A 219 22.33 2.44 -8.93
C LEU A 219 23.49 2.63 -9.92
N LYS A 220 23.64 3.84 -10.49
CA LYS A 220 24.72 4.12 -11.46
C LYS A 220 26.10 3.87 -10.86
N GLY A 221 26.36 4.40 -9.66
CA GLY A 221 27.63 4.22 -8.98
C GLY A 221 27.92 2.76 -8.65
N TYR A 222 26.89 1.99 -8.26
CA TYR A 222 27.02 0.56 -8.06
C TYR A 222 27.39 -0.18 -9.36
N LEU A 223 26.70 0.12 -10.47
CA LEU A 223 26.97 -0.52 -11.76
C LEU A 223 28.36 -0.16 -12.29
N ASP A 224 28.80 1.09 -12.14
CA ASP A 224 30.16 1.49 -12.53
C ASP A 224 31.26 0.70 -11.79
N GLU A 225 31.01 0.32 -10.54
CA GLU A 225 31.93 -0.51 -9.74
C GLU A 225 31.85 -2.01 -10.09
N GLN A 226 30.67 -2.53 -10.42
CA GLN A 226 30.43 -3.99 -10.51
C GLN A 226 30.39 -4.52 -11.94
N CYS A 227 30.08 -3.70 -12.94
CA CYS A 227 29.94 -4.15 -14.34
C CYS A 227 31.26 -4.62 -14.98
N ALA A 228 32.41 -4.35 -14.36
CA ALA A 228 33.70 -4.88 -14.81
C ALA A 228 33.87 -6.38 -14.48
N GLU A 229 33.23 -6.84 -13.41
CA GLU A 229 33.34 -8.22 -12.90
C GLU A 229 32.07 -9.03 -13.09
N LYS A 230 30.91 -8.36 -13.17
CA LYS A 230 29.58 -8.97 -13.23
C LYS A 230 28.83 -8.49 -14.46
N ASN A 231 28.15 -9.41 -15.14
CA ASN A 231 27.34 -9.12 -16.32
C ASN A 231 25.87 -8.97 -15.95
N TYR A 232 25.48 -7.80 -15.43
CA TYR A 232 24.06 -7.47 -15.24
C TYR A 232 23.45 -6.96 -16.54
N VAL A 233 22.17 -7.25 -16.80
CA VAL A 233 21.44 -6.66 -17.95
C VAL A 233 21.46 -5.13 -17.90
N LEU A 234 21.37 -4.55 -16.69
CA LEU A 234 21.46 -3.11 -16.49
C LEU A 234 22.83 -2.50 -16.83
N CYS A 235 23.89 -3.30 -16.99
CA CYS A 235 25.20 -2.79 -17.39
C CYS A 235 25.20 -2.23 -18.82
N GLU A 236 24.35 -2.73 -19.72
CA GLU A 236 24.25 -2.27 -21.10
C GLU A 236 23.69 -0.85 -21.19
N ILE A 237 22.86 -0.47 -20.22
CA ILE A 237 22.18 0.83 -20.17
C ILE A 237 22.65 1.72 -19.03
N LYS A 238 23.77 1.39 -18.36
CA LYS A 238 24.23 2.07 -17.14
C LYS A 238 24.44 3.59 -17.29
N ASP A 239 24.75 4.06 -18.50
CA ASP A 239 24.97 5.47 -18.83
C ASP A 239 23.71 6.19 -19.33
N GLN A 240 22.62 5.43 -19.55
CA GLN A 240 21.32 5.92 -20.03
C GLN A 240 20.18 5.50 -19.10
N LEU A 241 20.51 5.31 -17.82
CA LEU A 241 19.55 4.92 -16.80
C LEU A 241 18.44 5.98 -16.65
N PRO A 242 17.16 5.56 -16.53
CA PRO A 242 16.08 6.49 -16.18
C PRO A 242 16.36 7.23 -14.87
N LEU A 243 15.87 8.47 -14.77
CA LEU A 243 16.07 9.31 -13.58
C LEU A 243 15.05 9.04 -12.47
N GLU A 244 13.86 8.55 -12.83
CA GLU A 244 12.74 8.34 -11.93
C GLU A 244 12.27 6.88 -11.99
N THR A 245 11.73 6.37 -10.88
CA THR A 245 11.20 4.99 -10.79
C THR A 245 10.20 4.69 -11.90
N GLY A 246 9.34 5.64 -12.26
CA GLY A 246 8.37 5.45 -13.34
C GLY A 246 9.02 5.13 -14.70
N GLY A 247 10.20 5.70 -14.96
CA GLY A 247 10.98 5.42 -16.18
C GLY A 247 11.55 4.00 -16.23
N TYR A 248 11.82 3.38 -15.07
CA TYR A 248 12.28 2.00 -14.99
C TYR A 248 11.15 0.99 -15.15
N LEU A 249 9.95 1.33 -14.70
CA LEU A 249 8.86 0.35 -14.54
C LEU A 249 7.76 0.47 -15.60
N TRP A 250 7.47 1.70 -16.05
CA TRP A 250 6.22 2.00 -16.76
C TRP A 250 6.42 2.74 -18.09
N ALA A 251 7.58 3.38 -18.30
CA ALA A 251 7.85 4.07 -19.56
C ALA A 251 7.97 3.09 -20.73
N LYS A 252 7.62 3.53 -21.95
CA LYS A 252 7.74 2.66 -23.13
C LYS A 252 9.20 2.29 -23.39
N GLY A 253 9.49 0.99 -23.52
CA GLY A 253 10.86 0.51 -23.73
C GLY A 253 11.70 0.56 -22.46
N ASN A 254 11.05 0.55 -21.29
CA ASN A 254 11.73 0.45 -20.00
C ASN A 254 12.50 -0.89 -19.89
N PRO A 255 13.43 -1.00 -18.92
CA PRO A 255 14.23 -2.21 -18.72
C PRO A 255 13.43 -3.50 -18.50
N VAL A 256 12.21 -3.41 -17.97
CA VAL A 256 11.33 -4.57 -17.76
C VAL A 256 10.71 -5.03 -19.09
N ASP A 257 10.19 -4.10 -19.90
CA ASP A 257 9.61 -4.39 -21.22
C ASP A 257 10.65 -4.94 -22.20
N ALA A 258 11.90 -4.47 -22.09
CA ALA A 258 13.01 -4.89 -22.93
C ALA A 258 13.56 -6.28 -22.55
N HIS A 259 13.26 -6.76 -21.33
CA HIS A 259 13.76 -8.05 -20.85
C HIS A 259 12.99 -9.22 -21.51
N PRO A 260 13.66 -10.25 -22.05
CA PRO A 260 13.00 -11.35 -22.77
C PRO A 260 11.96 -12.12 -21.94
N ASP A 261 12.24 -12.30 -20.64
CA ASP A 261 11.32 -12.94 -19.68
C ASP A 261 10.46 -11.94 -18.88
N GLY A 262 10.40 -10.68 -19.33
CA GLY A 262 9.62 -9.60 -18.73
C GLY A 262 9.91 -9.39 -17.24
N TRP A 263 8.84 -9.17 -16.46
CA TRP A 263 8.91 -8.90 -15.02
C TRP A 263 9.62 -9.99 -14.22
N ALA A 264 9.43 -11.27 -14.57
CA ALA A 264 9.98 -12.38 -13.81
C ALA A 264 11.51 -12.44 -13.93
N GLY A 265 12.02 -12.42 -15.17
CA GLY A 265 13.46 -12.42 -15.41
C GLY A 265 14.15 -11.16 -14.89
N MET A 266 13.56 -9.98 -15.12
CA MET A 266 14.11 -8.74 -14.61
C MET A 266 14.20 -8.72 -13.07
N ASN A 267 13.23 -9.33 -12.38
CA ASN A 267 13.26 -9.46 -10.92
C ASN A 267 14.36 -10.41 -10.43
N GLU A 268 14.66 -11.47 -11.17
CA GLU A 268 15.77 -12.38 -10.87
C GLU A 268 17.11 -11.69 -11.09
N ASP A 269 17.28 -10.95 -12.19
CA ASP A 269 18.50 -10.22 -12.50
C ASP A 269 18.79 -9.07 -11.54
N CYS A 270 17.75 -8.44 -10.99
CA CYS A 270 17.88 -7.42 -9.96
C CYS A 270 18.20 -8.00 -8.58
N ALA A 271 17.99 -9.30 -8.34
CA ALA A 271 18.13 -9.90 -7.01
C ALA A 271 19.55 -9.76 -6.40
N PRO A 272 20.65 -9.98 -7.16
CA PRO A 272 21.99 -9.82 -6.61
C PRO A 272 22.35 -8.36 -6.29
N ILE A 273 21.77 -7.39 -7.03
CA ILE A 273 21.96 -5.95 -6.78
C ILE A 273 21.35 -5.62 -5.42
N VAL A 274 20.07 -5.98 -5.22
CA VAL A 274 19.36 -5.76 -3.96
C VAL A 274 20.06 -6.48 -2.81
N HIS A 275 20.49 -7.72 -3.01
CA HIS A 275 21.25 -8.47 -2.01
C HIS A 275 22.50 -7.71 -1.57
N ASP A 276 23.29 -7.18 -2.50
CA ASP A 276 24.51 -6.42 -2.18
C ASP A 276 24.20 -5.15 -1.38
N PHE A 277 23.14 -4.41 -1.73
CA PHE A 277 22.70 -3.22 -0.98
C PHE A 277 22.23 -3.53 0.44
N LEU A 278 21.64 -4.71 0.66
CA LEU A 278 21.13 -5.12 1.97
C LEU A 278 22.18 -5.81 2.86
N THR A 279 23.24 -6.36 2.28
CA THR A 279 24.23 -7.18 3.03
C THR A 279 25.61 -6.55 3.14
N LYS A 280 26.05 -5.76 2.16
CA LYS A 280 27.38 -5.13 2.20
C LYS A 280 27.33 -3.81 2.96
N PRO A 281 28.16 -3.61 4.02
CA PRO A 281 28.09 -2.42 4.87
C PRO A 281 28.21 -1.09 4.10
N LYS A 282 29.07 -1.04 3.07
CA LYS A 282 29.26 0.16 2.23
C LYS A 282 27.94 0.61 1.58
N TYR A 283 27.27 -0.29 0.88
CA TYR A 283 26.04 0.01 0.14
C TYR A 283 24.85 0.18 1.09
N LEU A 284 24.80 -0.57 2.18
CA LEU A 284 23.74 -0.46 3.19
C LEU A 284 23.73 0.94 3.83
N ILE A 285 24.89 1.49 4.19
CA ILE A 285 24.99 2.84 4.75
C ILE A 285 24.51 3.89 3.74
N GLN A 286 24.92 3.77 2.47
CA GLN A 286 24.47 4.65 1.39
C GLN A 286 22.96 4.57 1.19
N PHE A 287 22.41 3.36 1.18
CA PHE A 287 20.98 3.13 1.05
C PHE A 287 20.19 3.76 2.19
N VAL A 288 20.59 3.55 3.45
CA VAL A 288 19.92 4.15 4.61
C VAL A 288 19.95 5.67 4.55
N PHE A 289 21.10 6.26 4.18
CA PHE A 289 21.22 7.71 4.03
C PHE A 289 20.33 8.25 2.91
N ALA A 290 20.38 7.65 1.73
CA ALA A 290 19.59 8.09 0.58
C ALA A 290 18.08 7.88 0.80
N ALA A 291 17.68 6.76 1.42
CA ALA A 291 16.29 6.51 1.78
C ALA A 291 15.76 7.55 2.78
N THR A 292 16.58 7.95 3.76
CA THR A 292 16.23 9.02 4.72
C THR A 292 16.06 10.35 4.01
N LYS A 293 16.99 10.69 3.10
CA LYS A 293 16.93 11.91 2.29
C LYS A 293 15.67 11.93 1.41
N SER A 294 15.43 10.86 0.65
CA SER A 294 14.27 10.70 -0.23
C SER A 294 12.96 10.78 0.55
N THR A 295 12.88 10.18 1.73
CA THR A 295 11.70 10.30 2.62
C THR A 295 11.42 11.75 2.97
N LEU A 296 12.46 12.52 3.34
CA LEU A 296 12.30 13.94 3.68
C LEU A 296 11.89 14.77 2.46
N GLU A 297 12.44 14.50 1.28
CA GLU A 297 12.05 15.17 0.04
C GLU A 297 10.60 14.87 -0.32
N GLN A 298 10.18 13.60 -0.25
CA GLN A 298 8.84 13.16 -0.59
C GLN A 298 7.76 13.76 0.32
N MET A 299 8.08 14.06 1.59
CA MET A 299 7.13 14.74 2.50
C MET A 299 6.70 16.14 2.00
N PHE A 300 7.46 16.77 1.12
CA PHE A 300 7.15 18.08 0.55
C PHE A 300 6.80 18.04 -0.95
N GLN A 301 6.81 16.86 -1.58
CA GLN A 301 6.37 16.67 -2.95
C GLN A 301 4.86 16.47 -2.98
N ILE A 302 4.12 17.58 -3.05
CA ILE A 302 2.65 17.57 -3.11
C ILE A 302 2.22 17.96 -4.52
N GLU A 303 1.71 17.00 -5.28
CA GLU A 303 1.05 17.23 -6.57
C GLU A 303 -0.46 17.03 -6.43
N LEU A 304 -1.22 18.13 -6.42
CA LEU A 304 -2.67 18.08 -6.31
C LEU A 304 -3.28 17.43 -7.55
N GLY A 305 -4.06 16.37 -7.35
CA GLY A 305 -4.77 15.69 -8.44
C GLY A 305 -3.89 14.81 -9.33
N SER A 306 -2.62 14.58 -8.98
CA SER A 306 -1.75 13.66 -9.73
C SER A 306 -2.40 12.28 -9.85
N GLY A 307 -2.47 11.78 -11.09
CA GLY A 307 -3.12 10.52 -11.46
C GLY A 307 -4.65 10.43 -11.30
N LEU A 308 -5.33 11.53 -10.94
CA LEU A 308 -6.80 11.62 -11.01
C LEU A 308 -7.20 12.25 -12.34
N GLU A 309 -7.56 11.42 -13.31
CA GLU A 309 -8.02 11.86 -14.62
C GLU A 309 -9.55 11.76 -14.74
N TYR A 310 -10.15 12.70 -15.47
CA TYR A 310 -11.61 12.72 -15.72
C TYR A 310 -12.03 11.62 -16.70
N SER A 311 -11.16 11.28 -17.66
CA SER A 311 -11.43 10.25 -18.65
C SER A 311 -10.14 9.53 -19.02
N TYR A 312 -10.12 8.22 -18.82
CA TYR A 312 -9.04 7.37 -19.29
C TYR A 312 -9.32 6.90 -20.72
N VAL A 313 -8.26 6.59 -21.47
CA VAL A 313 -8.35 6.15 -22.85
C VAL A 313 -9.21 4.88 -22.97
N ASP A 314 -10.10 4.84 -23.96
CA ASP A 314 -10.90 3.66 -24.25
C ASP A 314 -10.02 2.42 -24.46
N GLY A 315 -10.31 1.36 -23.72
CA GLY A 315 -9.54 0.11 -23.74
C GLY A 315 -8.34 0.06 -22.80
N SER A 316 -7.98 1.15 -22.09
CA SER A 316 -7.02 1.09 -20.99
C SER A 316 -7.73 0.77 -19.67
N PRO A 317 -7.06 0.15 -18.68
CA PRO A 317 -7.50 0.25 -17.29
C PRO A 317 -7.51 1.74 -16.91
N PRO A 318 -8.53 2.23 -16.18
CA PRO A 318 -9.71 1.55 -15.62
C PRO A 318 -10.96 1.50 -16.53
N SER A 319 -10.91 2.08 -17.74
CA SER A 319 -12.04 2.08 -18.69
C SER A 319 -12.49 0.65 -19.06
N TRP A 320 -11.59 -0.21 -19.52
CA TRP A 320 -11.97 -1.58 -19.92
C TRP A 320 -12.64 -2.41 -18.80
N PRO A 321 -12.07 -2.51 -17.58
CA PRO A 321 -12.70 -3.23 -16.47
C PRO A 321 -14.06 -2.65 -16.06
N MET A 322 -14.25 -1.34 -16.17
CA MET A 322 -15.56 -0.70 -15.93
C MET A 322 -16.60 -1.17 -16.93
N HIS A 323 -16.25 -1.20 -18.22
CA HIS A 323 -17.14 -1.67 -19.28
C HIS A 323 -17.46 -3.17 -19.16
N SER A 324 -16.47 -4.01 -18.84
CA SER A 324 -16.64 -5.46 -18.82
C SER A 324 -17.31 -6.00 -17.55
N HIS A 325 -16.91 -5.50 -16.37
CA HIS A 325 -17.30 -6.08 -15.09
C HIS A 325 -18.34 -5.25 -14.33
N PHE A 326 -18.33 -3.91 -14.48
CA PHE A 326 -19.20 -2.98 -13.75
C PHE A 326 -20.21 -2.26 -14.65
N SER A 327 -20.73 -2.96 -15.66
CA SER A 327 -21.59 -2.38 -16.72
C SER A 327 -22.85 -1.66 -16.21
N LEU A 328 -23.37 -2.01 -15.02
CA LEU A 328 -24.55 -1.37 -14.42
C LEU A 328 -24.27 0.07 -13.95
N GLU A 329 -23.03 0.39 -13.61
CA GLU A 329 -22.61 1.72 -13.12
C GLU A 329 -21.92 2.55 -14.21
N LEU A 330 -21.86 2.05 -15.45
CA LEU A 330 -21.12 2.70 -16.53
C LEU A 330 -21.61 4.13 -16.81
N ASN A 331 -22.92 4.36 -16.74
CA ASN A 331 -23.50 5.70 -16.92
C ASN A 331 -23.21 6.66 -15.76
N GLU A 332 -22.98 6.14 -14.55
CA GLU A 332 -22.60 6.98 -13.40
C GLU A 332 -21.10 7.30 -13.42
N TYR A 333 -20.31 6.45 -14.08
CA TYR A 333 -18.88 6.62 -14.26
C TYR A 333 -18.51 7.62 -15.38
N LEU A 334 -19.26 7.65 -16.49
CA LEU A 334 -19.03 8.55 -17.64
C LEU A 334 -19.53 9.99 -17.41
#